data_AF-A0A1I3LKM7-F1
#
_entry.id   AF-A0A1I3LKM7-F1
#
_cell.length_a   1.000
_cell.length_b   1.000
_cell.length_c   1.000
_cell.angle_alpha   90.00
_cell.angle_beta   90.00
_cell.angle_gamma   90.00
#
_symmetry.space_group_name_H-M   'P 1'
#
loop_
_entity.id
_entity.type
_entity.pdbx_description
1 polymer ?
#
loop_
_entity_poly.entity_id
_entity_poly.type
_entity_poly.pdbx_seq_one_letter_code
_entity_poly.pdbx_strand_id
1 'polypeptide(L)'
;MTRSSFSANNHLTWIQLLQSHPLPNSLLRKKFLAKPKVTNYYTFIKTDCYYSKHELLRQIRTLNKARQTIRKGISTLPLGYNIHLEHHAVKRWNERVCTPVLPEQLQVLLQQIYYMGRIKISRDGWGFIDQDILFGYRWKKNTLIIQTFLGRTSLVPHLANYPSLIRFNQQQKDRINLRIPTHILHKQKPPLIPREILCFQGNFHNYTMEEYVYRGKRQLESFLYYVSIEPKEKSGKSQTYRIIDINDPFIPMLTRKILYILYQKGHHDFISKHVIFNKPEKVARLLNDSP
;
A
#
# COMPACT_ATOMS: atom_id res chain seq x y z
N MET A 1 12.79 -6.49 24.83
CA MET A 1 12.45 -5.09 25.15
C MET A 1 11.15 -5.10 25.92
N THR A 2 11.25 -4.81 27.21
CA THR A 2 10.18 -4.89 28.21
C THR A 2 9.07 -3.88 27.91
N ARG A 3 7.83 -4.35 27.86
CA ARG A 3 6.64 -3.50 27.93
C ARG A 3 6.64 -2.86 29.31
N SER A 4 6.86 -1.55 29.40
CA SER A 4 6.52 -0.81 30.61
C SER A 4 4.99 -0.81 30.73
N SER A 5 4.47 -1.54 31.70
CA SER A 5 3.10 -1.41 32.14
C SER A 5 2.89 0.02 32.66
N PHE A 6 2.29 0.88 31.85
CA PHE A 6 1.94 2.24 32.24
C PHE A 6 0.71 2.21 33.16
N SER A 7 0.80 2.87 34.32
CA SER A 7 -0.32 2.98 35.27
C SER A 7 -1.45 3.83 34.68
N ALA A 8 -2.70 3.43 34.97
CA ALA A 8 -3.90 4.10 34.47
C ALA A 8 -4.01 5.57 34.90
N ASN A 9 -3.38 5.95 36.02
CA ASN A 9 -3.40 7.32 36.55
C ASN A 9 -2.65 8.33 35.66
N ASN A 10 -1.59 7.90 34.97
CA ASN A 10 -0.87 8.79 34.05
C ASN A 10 -1.72 9.15 32.81
N HIS A 11 -2.60 8.24 32.38
CA HIS A 11 -3.38 8.41 31.16
C HIS A 11 -4.43 9.54 31.25
N LEU A 12 -4.99 9.78 32.45
CA LEU A 12 -5.93 10.87 32.72
C LEU A 12 -5.26 12.25 32.72
N THR A 13 -4.09 12.37 33.35
CA THR A 13 -3.28 13.60 33.32
C THR A 13 -2.82 13.99 31.91
N TRP A 14 -2.51 13.02 31.03
CA TRP A 14 -2.12 13.31 29.65
C TRP A 14 -3.27 13.81 28.78
N ILE A 15 -4.47 13.26 28.96
CA ILE A 15 -5.67 13.72 28.26
C ILE A 15 -6.00 15.16 28.68
N GLN A 16 -5.88 15.48 29.98
CA GLN A 16 -6.04 16.85 30.48
C GLN A 16 -4.98 17.81 29.93
N LEU A 17 -3.72 17.38 29.81
CA LEU A 17 -2.63 18.17 29.21
C LEU A 17 -2.89 18.43 27.71
N LEU A 18 -3.39 17.42 26.99
CA LEU A 18 -3.75 17.51 25.57
C LEU A 18 -4.93 18.44 25.29
N GLN A 19 -5.91 18.48 26.21
CA GLN A 19 -7.07 19.34 26.10
C GLN A 19 -6.77 20.80 26.48
N SER A 20 -5.82 21.02 27.40
CA SER A 20 -5.48 22.35 27.89
C SER A 20 -4.37 23.04 27.08
N HIS A 21 -3.47 22.30 26.43
CA HIS A 21 -2.28 22.88 25.78
C HIS A 21 -1.96 22.21 24.43
N PRO A 22 -2.64 22.57 23.32
CA PRO A 22 -2.20 22.15 22.00
C PRO A 22 -0.77 22.67 21.75
N LEU A 23 0.17 21.74 21.53
CA LEU A 23 1.58 22.07 21.28
C LEU A 23 1.71 23.15 20.19
N PRO A 24 2.30 24.33 20.48
CA PRO A 24 2.49 25.37 19.49
C PRO A 24 3.19 24.84 18.24
N ASN A 25 2.65 25.20 17.07
CA ASN A 25 3.16 24.77 15.76
C ASN A 25 4.66 25.12 15.58
N SER A 26 5.10 26.25 16.15
CA SER A 26 6.50 26.69 16.14
C SER A 26 7.43 25.73 16.89
N LEU A 27 7.01 25.25 18.06
CA LEU A 27 7.78 24.31 18.89
C LEU A 27 7.88 22.94 18.23
N LEU A 28 6.77 22.44 17.67
CA LEU A 28 6.76 21.19 16.90
C LEU A 28 7.80 21.25 15.78
N ARG A 29 7.73 22.28 14.94
CA ARG A 29 8.64 22.48 13.80
C ARG A 29 10.12 22.50 14.23
N LYS A 30 10.46 23.27 15.26
CA LYS A 30 11.85 23.46 15.70
C LYS A 30 12.43 22.20 16.37
N LYS A 31 11.69 21.54 17.25
CA LYS A 31 12.26 20.52 18.18
C LYS A 31 11.95 19.08 17.78
N PHE A 32 10.88 18.83 17.02
CA PHE A 32 10.40 17.47 16.75
C PHE A 32 10.36 17.09 15.27
N LEU A 33 10.36 18.06 14.35
CA LEU A 33 10.36 17.78 12.92
C LEU A 33 11.76 17.91 12.32
N ALA A 34 12.04 17.20 11.24
CA ALA A 34 13.26 17.34 10.47
C ALA A 34 12.94 17.16 8.98
N LYS A 35 13.26 18.15 8.15
CA LYS A 35 12.98 18.13 6.71
C LYS A 35 13.73 16.96 6.04
N PRO A 36 13.05 16.02 5.36
CA PRO A 36 13.72 14.96 4.62
C PRO A 36 14.13 15.44 3.23
N LYS A 37 15.09 14.73 2.62
CA LYS A 37 15.38 14.85 1.18
C LYS A 37 14.39 13.97 0.43
N VAL A 38 13.38 14.59 -0.19
CA VAL A 38 12.44 13.90 -1.08
C VAL A 38 13.19 13.53 -2.36
N THR A 39 13.04 12.28 -2.80
CA THR A 39 13.65 11.80 -4.04
C THR A 39 12.61 11.70 -5.13
N ASN A 40 11.48 11.07 -4.86
CA ASN A 40 10.40 10.87 -5.84
C ASN A 40 9.04 11.15 -5.20
N TYR A 41 8.09 11.57 -6.02
CA TYR A 41 6.70 11.79 -5.64
C TYR A 41 5.79 11.39 -6.80
N TYR A 42 4.75 10.61 -6.50
CA TYR A 42 3.79 10.12 -7.48
C TYR A 42 2.38 10.31 -6.95
N THR A 43 1.47 10.76 -7.80
CA THR A 43 0.03 10.79 -7.53
C THR A 43 -0.68 9.86 -8.50
N PHE A 44 -1.77 9.26 -8.03
CA PHE A 44 -2.55 8.31 -8.84
C PHE A 44 -3.98 8.81 -8.98
N ILE A 45 -4.60 8.47 -10.11
CA ILE A 45 -5.99 8.77 -10.39
C ILE A 45 -6.86 7.98 -9.41
N LYS A 46 -7.76 8.69 -8.74
CA LYS A 46 -8.68 8.13 -7.76
C LYS A 46 -9.58 7.12 -8.47
N THR A 47 -9.73 5.95 -7.88
CA THR A 47 -10.76 4.98 -8.27
C THR A 47 -11.90 5.09 -7.28
N ASP A 48 -13.15 4.95 -7.73
CA ASP A 48 -14.36 5.09 -6.88
C ASP A 48 -14.59 3.90 -5.93
N CYS A 49 -13.50 3.28 -5.47
CA CYS A 49 -13.52 2.17 -4.54
C CYS A 49 -13.20 2.67 -3.13
N TYR A 50 -14.24 2.75 -2.29
CA TYR A 50 -14.08 3.04 -0.88
C TYR A 50 -13.93 1.75 -0.07
N TYR A 51 -13.02 1.79 0.89
CA TYR A 51 -12.78 0.72 1.86
C TYR A 51 -13.17 1.21 3.25
N SER A 52 -13.69 0.32 4.08
CA SER A 52 -13.65 0.54 5.53
C SER A 52 -12.20 0.43 6.04
N LYS A 53 -11.92 0.99 7.22
CA LYS A 53 -10.59 0.88 7.86
C LYS A 53 -10.10 -0.57 7.94
N HIS A 54 -10.95 -1.49 8.36
CA HIS A 54 -10.60 -2.90 8.54
C HIS A 54 -10.27 -3.58 7.22
N GLU A 55 -11.06 -3.34 6.18
CA GLU A 55 -10.82 -3.89 4.85
C GLU A 55 -9.51 -3.34 4.26
N LEU A 56 -9.28 -2.03 4.37
CA LEU A 56 -8.06 -1.40 3.86
C LEU A 56 -6.81 -1.97 4.53
N LEU A 57 -6.82 -2.10 5.86
CA LEU A 57 -5.73 -2.73 6.61
C LEU A 57 -5.46 -4.17 6.16
N ARG A 58 -6.52 -4.94 5.91
CA ARG A 58 -6.40 -6.30 5.39
C ARG A 58 -5.76 -6.31 4.00
N GLN A 59 -6.20 -5.44 3.09
CA GLN A 59 -5.65 -5.34 1.74
C GLN A 59 -4.18 -4.93 1.74
N ILE A 60 -3.79 -3.93 2.54
CA ILE A 60 -2.39 -3.50 2.69
C ILE A 60 -1.51 -4.67 3.17
N ARG A 61 -1.98 -5.43 4.17
CA ARG A 61 -1.25 -6.60 4.67
C ARG A 61 -1.09 -7.69 3.62
N THR A 62 -2.15 -8.01 2.87
CA THR A 62 -2.10 -8.97 1.77
C THR A 62 -1.12 -8.52 0.68
N LEU A 63 -1.18 -7.25 0.29
CA LEU A 63 -0.28 -6.67 -0.70
C LEU A 63 1.18 -6.75 -0.25
N ASN A 64 1.47 -6.43 1.01
CA ASN A 64 2.82 -6.52 1.56
C ASN A 64 3.34 -7.96 1.57
N LYS A 65 2.51 -8.94 1.97
CA LYS A 65 2.86 -10.36 1.88
C LYS A 65 3.19 -10.76 0.43
N ALA A 66 2.42 -10.29 -0.54
CA ALA A 66 2.67 -10.55 -1.96
C ALA A 66 4.00 -9.92 -2.45
N ARG A 67 4.34 -8.72 -1.99
CA ARG A 67 5.60 -8.03 -2.32
C ARG A 67 6.82 -8.81 -1.83
N GLN A 68 6.75 -9.36 -0.61
CA GLN A 68 7.81 -10.17 -0.01
C GLN A 68 7.95 -11.57 -0.61
N THR A 69 6.94 -12.04 -1.35
CA THR A 69 6.96 -13.37 -1.96
C THR A 69 7.82 -13.35 -3.23
N ILE A 70 8.94 -14.07 -3.19
CA ILE A 70 9.81 -14.31 -4.34
C ILE A 70 9.36 -15.59 -5.03
N ARG A 71 8.89 -15.48 -6.28
CA ARG A 71 8.69 -16.64 -7.16
C ARG A 71 9.89 -16.78 -8.07
N LYS A 72 10.51 -17.97 -8.08
CA LYS A 72 11.62 -18.28 -9.00
C LYS A 72 11.14 -18.13 -10.45
N GLY A 73 11.98 -17.56 -11.31
CA GLY A 73 11.69 -17.40 -12.74
C GLY A 73 10.74 -16.26 -13.12
N ILE A 74 10.35 -15.41 -12.15
CA ILE A 74 9.51 -14.23 -12.41
C ILE A 74 10.28 -12.97 -12.03
N SER A 75 10.33 -12.00 -12.93
CA SER A 75 10.97 -10.70 -12.72
C SER A 75 9.96 -9.56 -12.76
N THR A 76 10.23 -8.46 -12.05
CA THR A 76 9.46 -7.24 -12.21
C THR A 76 9.57 -6.74 -13.65
N LEU A 77 8.46 -6.29 -14.22
CA LEU A 77 8.44 -5.66 -15.54
C LEU A 77 9.25 -4.34 -15.49
N PRO A 78 10.31 -4.17 -16.29
CA PRO A 78 11.11 -2.95 -16.28
C PRO A 78 10.26 -1.73 -16.64
N LEU A 79 10.68 -0.53 -16.20
CA LEU A 79 10.05 0.72 -16.64
C LEU A 79 10.35 1.01 -18.12
N GLY A 80 9.47 1.77 -18.79
CA GLY A 80 9.64 2.18 -20.20
C GLY A 80 8.77 1.43 -21.22
N TYR A 81 7.90 0.53 -20.77
CA TYR A 81 6.93 -0.17 -21.61
C TYR A 81 5.54 0.46 -21.55
N ASN A 82 4.79 0.32 -22.64
CA ASN A 82 3.36 0.61 -22.67
C ASN A 82 2.57 -0.68 -22.39
N ILE A 83 1.55 -0.59 -21.53
CA ILE A 83 0.61 -1.70 -21.34
C ILE A 83 -0.51 -1.54 -22.38
N HIS A 84 -0.88 -2.61 -23.06
CA HIS A 84 -2.02 -2.62 -23.98
C HIS A 84 -2.90 -3.84 -23.68
N LEU A 85 -4.21 -3.67 -23.79
CA LEU A 85 -5.19 -4.72 -23.56
C LEU A 85 -5.85 -5.12 -24.88
N GLU A 86 -5.85 -6.41 -25.18
CA GLU A 86 -6.73 -6.94 -26.22
C GLU A 86 -8.17 -6.96 -25.71
N HIS A 87 -9.14 -6.86 -26.62
CA HIS A 87 -10.57 -6.88 -26.28
C HIS A 87 -10.95 -8.13 -25.46
N HIS A 88 -10.36 -9.28 -25.79
CA HIS A 88 -10.56 -10.52 -25.03
C HIS A 88 -10.09 -10.41 -23.58
N ALA A 89 -9.01 -9.69 -23.30
CA ALA A 89 -8.52 -9.48 -21.95
C ALA A 89 -9.55 -8.71 -21.11
N VAL A 90 -10.13 -7.65 -21.65
CA VAL A 90 -11.15 -6.87 -20.94
C VAL A 90 -12.36 -7.73 -20.58
N LYS A 91 -12.85 -8.53 -21.55
CA LYS A 91 -13.94 -9.47 -21.30
C LYS A 91 -13.60 -10.44 -20.16
N ARG A 92 -12.40 -11.03 -20.19
CA ARG A 92 -11.96 -11.99 -19.15
C ARG A 92 -11.75 -11.36 -17.79
N TRP A 93 -11.32 -10.10 -17.72
CA TRP A 93 -11.23 -9.38 -16.45
C TRP A 93 -12.59 -9.31 -15.77
N ASN A 94 -13.62 -8.90 -16.52
CA ASN A 94 -15.00 -8.76 -16.03
C ASN A 94 -15.66 -10.11 -15.68
N GLU A 95 -15.17 -11.22 -16.24
CA GLU A 95 -15.66 -12.58 -15.95
C GLU A 95 -14.92 -13.29 -14.80
N ARG A 96 -13.69 -12.89 -14.45
CA ARG A 96 -12.78 -13.73 -13.65
C ARG A 96 -11.95 -13.00 -12.60
N VAL A 97 -11.91 -11.67 -12.62
CA VAL A 97 -11.02 -10.91 -11.74
C VAL A 97 -11.82 -10.08 -10.75
N CYS A 98 -12.65 -9.17 -11.25
CA CYS A 98 -13.29 -8.17 -10.42
C CYS A 98 -14.70 -7.85 -10.92
N THR A 99 -15.45 -7.07 -10.13
CA THR A 99 -16.62 -6.32 -10.59
C THR A 99 -16.34 -5.70 -11.97
N PRO A 100 -17.30 -5.78 -12.91
CA PRO A 100 -17.11 -5.28 -14.27
C PRO A 100 -16.66 -3.81 -14.30
N VAL A 101 -15.69 -3.53 -15.17
CA VAL A 101 -15.16 -2.18 -15.43
C VAL A 101 -15.13 -1.91 -16.93
N LEU A 102 -15.10 -0.62 -17.27
CA LEU A 102 -14.92 -0.18 -18.66
C LEU A 102 -13.48 -0.42 -19.13
N PRO A 103 -13.26 -0.65 -20.45
CA PRO A 103 -11.93 -0.86 -21.01
C PRO A 103 -10.92 0.23 -20.63
N GLU A 104 -11.33 1.50 -20.67
CA GLU A 104 -10.50 2.68 -20.42
C GLU A 104 -10.10 2.75 -18.93
N GLN A 105 -11.05 2.43 -18.04
CA GLN A 105 -10.81 2.36 -16.60
C GLN A 105 -9.80 1.25 -16.27
N LEU A 106 -9.93 0.08 -16.91
CA LEU A 106 -9.00 -1.02 -16.75
C LEU A 106 -7.61 -0.66 -17.28
N GLN A 107 -7.53 0.01 -18.43
CA GLN A 107 -6.28 0.48 -19.01
C GLN A 107 -5.54 1.44 -18.07
N VAL A 108 -6.25 2.43 -17.52
CA VAL A 108 -5.69 3.36 -16.51
C VAL A 108 -5.22 2.61 -15.27
N LEU A 109 -6.05 1.72 -14.73
CA LEU A 109 -5.72 0.93 -13.56
C LEU A 109 -4.42 0.13 -13.75
N LEU A 110 -4.30 -0.59 -14.87
CA LEU A 110 -3.12 -1.40 -15.17
C LEU A 110 -1.86 -0.55 -15.40
N GLN A 111 -2.00 0.62 -16.02
CA GLN A 111 -0.87 1.54 -16.18
C GLN A 111 -0.37 2.04 -14.82
N GLN A 112 -1.26 2.35 -13.87
CA GLN A 112 -0.87 2.74 -12.51
C GLN A 112 -0.19 1.59 -11.76
N ILE A 113 -0.72 0.37 -11.87
CA ILE A 113 -0.13 -0.84 -11.29
C ILE A 113 1.26 -1.10 -11.85
N TYR A 114 1.43 -0.90 -13.16
CA TYR A 114 2.70 -1.03 -13.83
C TYR A 114 3.74 -0.04 -13.30
N TYR A 115 3.42 1.26 -13.20
CA TYR A 115 4.34 2.26 -12.66
C TYR A 115 4.75 2.01 -11.20
N MET A 116 3.91 1.32 -10.43
CA MET A 116 4.24 0.88 -9.08
C MET A 116 5.12 -0.39 -9.03
N GLY A 117 5.53 -0.95 -10.18
CA GLY A 117 6.37 -2.15 -10.25
C GLY A 117 5.67 -3.42 -9.75
N ARG A 118 4.34 -3.47 -9.80
CA ARG A 118 3.54 -4.58 -9.25
C ARG A 118 3.24 -5.70 -10.26
N ILE A 119 3.56 -5.46 -11.53
CA ILE A 119 3.48 -6.46 -12.59
C ILE A 119 4.79 -7.25 -12.61
N LYS A 120 4.69 -8.56 -12.39
CA LYS A 120 5.79 -9.49 -12.56
C LYS A 120 5.53 -10.39 -13.76
N ILE A 121 6.56 -10.68 -14.54
CA ILE A 121 6.50 -11.40 -15.82
C ILE A 121 7.43 -12.60 -15.82
N SER A 122 7.05 -13.66 -16.51
CA SER A 122 7.85 -14.88 -16.72
C SER A 122 8.18 -15.03 -18.21
N ARG A 123 9.27 -15.75 -18.55
CA ARG A 123 9.67 -15.93 -19.96
C ARG A 123 8.63 -16.68 -20.81
N ASP A 124 7.74 -17.43 -20.17
CA ASP A 124 6.76 -18.30 -20.83
C ASP A 124 5.48 -17.58 -21.30
N GLY A 125 5.48 -16.23 -21.34
CA GLY A 125 4.31 -15.44 -21.76
C GLY A 125 3.24 -15.27 -20.69
N TRP A 126 3.56 -15.56 -19.42
CA TRP A 126 2.65 -15.44 -18.29
C TRP A 126 3.12 -14.40 -17.28
N GLY A 127 2.20 -13.64 -16.72
CA GLY A 127 2.49 -12.62 -15.73
C GLY A 127 1.51 -12.62 -14.56
N PHE A 128 1.93 -11.95 -13.49
CA PHE A 128 1.16 -11.78 -12.27
C PHE A 128 1.07 -10.31 -11.89
N ILE A 129 -0.11 -9.89 -11.45
CA ILE A 129 -0.30 -8.65 -10.71
C ILE A 129 -0.48 -9.03 -9.24
N ASP A 130 0.30 -8.42 -8.35
CA ASP A 130 0.23 -8.63 -6.90
C ASP A 130 0.31 -10.10 -6.45
N GLN A 131 0.97 -10.94 -7.26
CA GLN A 131 1.04 -12.40 -7.05
C GLN A 131 -0.32 -13.11 -7.01
N ASP A 132 -1.40 -12.43 -7.39
CA ASP A 132 -2.77 -12.94 -7.28
C ASP A 132 -3.48 -13.00 -8.63
N ILE A 133 -3.37 -11.99 -9.48
CA ILE A 133 -4.06 -11.98 -10.77
C ILE A 133 -3.13 -12.54 -11.84
N LEU A 134 -3.48 -13.68 -12.43
CA LEU A 134 -2.72 -14.33 -13.49
C LEU A 134 -3.23 -13.88 -14.87
N PHE A 135 -2.30 -13.49 -15.74
CA PHE A 135 -2.60 -13.06 -17.10
C PHE A 135 -1.61 -13.62 -18.12
N GLY A 136 -2.09 -13.83 -19.34
CA GLY A 136 -1.27 -14.19 -20.50
C GLY A 136 -0.95 -12.95 -21.32
N TYR A 137 0.28 -12.86 -21.83
CA TYR A 137 0.74 -11.70 -22.58
C TYR A 137 1.67 -12.08 -23.73
N ARG A 138 1.86 -11.12 -24.64
CA ARG A 138 2.92 -11.15 -25.66
C ARG A 138 3.60 -9.80 -25.77
N TRP A 139 4.77 -9.79 -26.40
CA TRP A 139 5.54 -8.58 -26.65
C TRP A 139 5.34 -8.07 -28.07
N LYS A 140 5.30 -6.75 -28.22
CA LYS A 140 5.44 -6.07 -29.51
C LYS A 140 6.24 -4.79 -29.31
N LYS A 141 7.52 -4.78 -29.70
CA LYS A 141 8.45 -3.65 -29.45
C LYS A 141 8.45 -3.29 -27.95
N ASN A 142 8.17 -2.02 -27.62
CA ASN A 142 8.07 -1.52 -26.24
C ASN A 142 6.65 -1.61 -25.67
N THR A 143 5.82 -2.53 -26.17
CA THR A 143 4.45 -2.73 -25.69
C THR A 143 4.27 -4.14 -25.15
N LEU A 144 3.81 -4.23 -23.90
CA LEU A 144 3.30 -5.46 -23.31
C LEU A 144 1.81 -5.57 -23.66
N ILE A 145 1.46 -6.54 -24.49
CA ILE A 145 0.07 -6.79 -24.90
C ILE A 145 -0.49 -7.89 -24.01
N ILE A 146 -1.40 -7.54 -23.09
CA ILE A 146 -2.15 -8.48 -22.28
C ILE A 146 -3.28 -9.05 -23.13
N GLN A 147 -3.22 -10.36 -23.38
CA GLN A 147 -4.13 -11.06 -24.27
C GLN A 147 -5.34 -11.62 -23.51
N THR A 148 -5.13 -12.05 -22.26
CA THR A 148 -6.19 -12.69 -21.46
C THR A 148 -5.89 -12.64 -19.97
N PHE A 149 -6.95 -12.68 -19.15
CA PHE A 149 -6.85 -12.94 -17.71
C PHE A 149 -7.38 -14.34 -17.40
N LEU A 150 -6.61 -15.13 -16.65
CA LEU A 150 -7.05 -16.43 -16.15
C LEU A 150 -7.85 -16.29 -14.85
N GLY A 151 -7.62 -15.23 -14.08
CA GLY A 151 -8.40 -14.91 -12.88
C GLY A 151 -7.51 -14.64 -11.67
N ARG A 152 -8.11 -14.63 -10.48
CA ARG A 152 -7.40 -14.49 -9.20
C ARG A 152 -7.06 -15.85 -8.63
N THR A 153 -5.80 -16.07 -8.24
CA THR A 153 -5.36 -17.29 -7.54
C THR A 153 -6.07 -17.46 -6.20
N SER A 154 -6.45 -16.36 -5.56
CA SER A 154 -7.26 -16.36 -4.33
C SER A 154 -8.70 -16.82 -4.52
N LEU A 155 -9.24 -16.79 -5.75
CA LEU A 155 -10.58 -17.29 -6.08
C LEU A 155 -10.55 -18.67 -6.73
N VAL A 156 -9.50 -18.95 -7.52
CA VAL A 156 -9.31 -20.22 -8.21
C VAL A 156 -7.93 -20.77 -7.85
N PRO A 157 -7.81 -21.55 -6.75
CA PRO A 157 -6.51 -22.02 -6.24
C PRO A 157 -5.70 -22.82 -7.25
N HIS A 158 -6.34 -23.50 -8.20
CA HIS A 158 -5.66 -24.22 -9.29
C HIS A 158 -4.74 -23.31 -10.13
N LEU A 159 -5.02 -22.00 -10.20
CA LEU A 159 -4.17 -21.03 -10.90
C LEU A 159 -2.82 -20.79 -10.19
N ALA A 160 -2.68 -21.16 -8.91
CA ALA A 160 -1.41 -21.07 -8.20
C ALA A 160 -0.33 -21.98 -8.82
N ASN A 161 -0.74 -23.10 -9.42
CA ASN A 161 0.11 -24.01 -10.18
C ASN A 161 -0.27 -24.02 -11.67
N TYR A 162 -0.31 -22.82 -12.26
CA TYR A 162 -0.69 -22.65 -13.67
C TYR A 162 0.13 -23.48 -14.68
N PRO A 163 1.44 -23.78 -14.48
CA PRO A 163 2.15 -24.63 -15.44
C PRO A 163 1.56 -26.03 -15.51
N SER A 164 1.15 -26.59 -14.36
CA SER A 164 0.51 -27.90 -14.30
C SER A 164 -0.90 -27.85 -14.91
N LEU A 165 -1.64 -26.76 -14.69
CA LEU A 165 -2.93 -26.53 -15.33
C LEU A 165 -2.84 -26.54 -16.87
N ILE A 166 -1.83 -25.85 -17.42
CA ILE A 166 -1.63 -25.78 -18.87
C ILE A 166 -1.29 -27.17 -19.41
N ARG A 167 -0.38 -27.90 -18.77
CA ARG A 167 -0.01 -29.27 -19.16
C ARG A 167 -1.21 -30.21 -19.12
N PHE A 168 -2.01 -30.14 -18.04
CA PHE A 168 -3.23 -30.92 -17.91
C PHE A 168 -4.21 -30.65 -19.06
N ASN A 169 -4.50 -29.37 -19.35
CA ASN A 169 -5.42 -29.01 -20.43
C ASN A 169 -4.91 -29.46 -21.82
N GLN A 170 -3.59 -29.44 -22.04
CA GLN A 170 -2.99 -29.91 -23.29
C GLN A 170 -3.06 -31.43 -23.44
N GLN A 171 -2.76 -32.18 -22.36
CA GLN A 171 -2.67 -33.64 -22.39
C GLN A 171 -4.05 -34.31 -22.35
N GLN A 172 -4.91 -33.86 -21.46
CA GLN A 172 -6.20 -34.51 -21.19
C GLN A 172 -7.33 -33.99 -22.10
N LYS A 173 -7.06 -32.91 -22.88
CA LYS A 173 -8.08 -32.15 -23.65
C LYS A 173 -9.27 -31.66 -22.82
N ASP A 174 -9.19 -31.78 -21.49
CA ASP A 174 -10.17 -31.31 -20.54
C ASP A 174 -9.90 -29.83 -20.20
N ARG A 175 -10.96 -29.07 -19.91
CA ARG A 175 -10.88 -27.65 -19.58
C ARG A 175 -11.42 -27.44 -18.18
N ILE A 176 -10.52 -27.12 -17.25
CA ILE A 176 -10.94 -26.68 -15.91
C ILE A 176 -11.87 -25.49 -16.02
N ASN A 177 -13.02 -25.59 -15.35
CA ASN A 177 -14.00 -24.53 -15.30
C ASN A 177 -13.49 -23.37 -14.43
N LEU A 178 -13.02 -22.30 -15.08
CA LEU A 178 -12.56 -21.06 -14.43
C LEU A 178 -13.71 -20.05 -14.21
N ARG A 179 -14.97 -20.46 -14.35
CA ARG A 179 -16.12 -19.55 -14.18
C ARG A 179 -16.26 -19.19 -12.70
N ILE A 180 -16.39 -17.90 -12.45
CA ILE A 180 -16.68 -17.37 -11.11
C ILE A 180 -18.14 -16.92 -11.08
N PRO A 181 -18.93 -17.34 -10.09
CA PRO A 181 -20.29 -16.84 -9.92
C PRO A 181 -20.33 -15.31 -9.82
N THR A 182 -21.29 -14.69 -10.50
CA THR A 182 -21.43 -13.22 -10.59
C THR A 182 -21.51 -12.55 -9.22
N HIS A 183 -22.21 -13.17 -8.26
CA HIS A 183 -22.32 -12.65 -6.88
C HIS A 183 -20.98 -12.66 -6.12
N ILE A 184 -20.04 -13.54 -6.47
CA ILE A 184 -18.67 -13.57 -5.91
C ILE A 184 -17.83 -12.48 -6.58
N LEU A 185 -17.96 -12.30 -7.90
CA LEU A 185 -17.27 -11.25 -8.67
C LEU A 185 -17.65 -9.85 -8.18
N HIS A 186 -18.92 -9.57 -7.92
CA HIS A 186 -19.37 -8.27 -7.40
C HIS A 186 -18.85 -7.94 -5.99
N LYS A 187 -18.42 -8.97 -5.23
CA LYS A 187 -17.76 -8.78 -3.93
C LYS A 187 -16.26 -8.50 -4.07
N GLN A 188 -15.69 -8.74 -5.26
CA GLN A 188 -14.29 -8.45 -5.51
C GLN A 188 -14.07 -6.95 -5.72
N LYS A 189 -12.90 -6.51 -5.28
CA LYS A 189 -12.39 -5.15 -5.46
C LYS A 189 -11.19 -5.18 -6.39
N PRO A 190 -10.95 -4.09 -7.16
CA PRO A 190 -9.75 -3.98 -7.97
C PRO A 190 -8.51 -3.96 -7.07
N PRO A 191 -7.31 -4.26 -7.63
CA PRO A 191 -6.06 -4.08 -6.93
C PRO A 191 -5.99 -2.71 -6.23
N LEU A 192 -5.61 -2.72 -4.95
CA LEU A 192 -5.56 -1.53 -4.12
C LEU A 192 -4.55 -0.52 -4.68
N ILE A 193 -4.94 0.72 -4.97
CA ILE A 193 -4.04 1.79 -5.46
C ILE A 193 -3.94 2.87 -4.37
N PRO A 194 -2.73 3.31 -3.97
CA PRO A 194 -2.58 4.45 -3.08
C PRO A 194 -2.96 5.74 -3.80
N ARG A 195 -3.40 6.76 -3.05
CA ARG A 195 -3.62 8.10 -3.59
C ARG A 195 -2.31 8.73 -4.08
N GLU A 196 -1.24 8.50 -3.31
CA GLU A 196 0.09 8.99 -3.64
C GLU A 196 1.17 8.10 -3.02
N ILE A 197 2.37 8.20 -3.59
CA ILE A 197 3.59 7.57 -3.08
C ILE A 197 4.67 8.65 -2.99
N LEU A 198 5.26 8.78 -1.81
CA LEU A 198 6.38 9.67 -1.54
C LEU A 198 7.62 8.84 -1.14
N CYS A 199 8.72 9.05 -1.85
CA CYS A 199 10.02 8.46 -1.53
C CYS A 199 10.95 9.53 -0.95
N PHE A 200 11.61 9.23 0.17
CA PHE A 200 12.51 10.18 0.81
C PHE A 200 13.64 9.52 1.60
N GLN A 201 14.72 10.26 1.80
CA GLN A 201 15.95 9.74 2.42
C GLN A 201 16.10 10.16 3.88
N GLY A 202 16.30 9.15 4.72
CA GLY A 202 16.89 9.22 6.05
C GLY A 202 18.41 9.37 6.02
N ASN A 203 18.99 9.37 7.21
CA ASN A 203 20.45 9.31 7.34
C ASN A 203 20.91 7.90 6.95
N PHE A 204 20.30 6.87 7.56
CA PHE A 204 20.64 5.45 7.38
C PHE A 204 19.64 4.64 6.56
N HIS A 205 18.46 5.20 6.28
CA HIS A 205 17.36 4.47 5.64
C HIS A 205 16.77 5.27 4.48
N ASN A 206 16.25 4.58 3.47
CA ASN A 206 15.32 5.11 2.49
C ASN A 206 13.91 4.75 2.92
N TYR A 207 12.96 5.66 2.65
CA TYR A 207 11.56 5.50 3.02
C TYR A 207 10.70 5.60 1.77
N THR A 208 9.69 4.74 1.71
CA THR A 208 8.57 4.87 0.76
C THR A 208 7.29 4.93 1.58
N MET A 209 6.57 6.04 1.46
CA MET A 209 5.30 6.27 2.15
C MET A 209 4.17 6.27 1.12
N GLU A 210 3.21 5.38 1.30
CA GLU A 210 2.01 5.26 0.48
C GLU A 210 0.81 5.77 1.27
N GLU A 211 0.06 6.73 0.72
CA GLU A 211 -1.16 7.25 1.33
C GLU A 211 -2.39 6.51 0.80
N TYR A 212 -3.23 6.03 1.70
CA TYR A 212 -4.50 5.41 1.38
C TYR A 212 -5.65 6.13 2.07
N VAL A 213 -6.78 6.24 1.36
CA VAL A 213 -8.00 6.87 1.88
C VAL A 213 -9.01 5.77 2.24
N TYR A 214 -9.66 5.91 3.39
CA TYR A 214 -10.78 5.07 3.79
C TYR A 214 -11.96 5.91 4.28
N ARG A 215 -13.16 5.35 4.22
CA ARG A 215 -14.36 5.98 4.79
C ARG A 215 -14.58 5.50 6.22
N GLY A 216 -14.64 6.44 7.15
CA GLY A 216 -14.97 6.18 8.55
C GLY A 216 -16.47 5.94 8.78
N LYS A 217 -16.84 5.70 10.04
CA LYS A 217 -18.23 5.42 10.44
C LYS A 217 -19.21 6.56 10.08
N ARG A 218 -18.74 7.81 9.99
CA ARG A 218 -19.53 9.00 9.64
C ARG A 218 -19.40 9.42 8.17
N GLN A 219 -18.95 8.52 7.30
CA GLN A 219 -18.62 8.80 5.89
C GLN A 219 -17.52 9.84 5.64
N LEU A 220 -16.93 10.41 6.68
CA LEU A 220 -15.75 11.26 6.56
C LEU A 220 -14.56 10.44 6.07
N GLU A 221 -13.83 11.00 5.10
CA GLU A 221 -12.58 10.43 4.63
C GLU A 221 -11.51 10.54 5.71
N SER A 222 -10.70 9.49 5.83
CA SER A 222 -9.56 9.45 6.72
C SER A 222 -8.41 8.72 6.05
N PHE A 223 -7.21 8.81 6.64
CA PHE A 223 -5.97 8.43 5.98
C PHE A 223 -5.25 7.33 6.74
N LEU A 224 -4.76 6.34 5.99
CA LEU A 224 -3.79 5.36 6.43
C LEU A 224 -2.52 5.54 5.62
N TYR A 225 -1.37 5.49 6.29
CA TYR A 225 -0.08 5.49 5.64
C TYR A 225 0.60 4.13 5.80
N TYR A 226 1.01 3.53 4.69
CA TYR A 226 1.95 2.42 4.69
C TYR A 226 3.35 2.97 4.47
N VAL A 227 4.28 2.71 5.39
CA VAL A 227 5.66 3.19 5.34
C VAL A 227 6.59 2.01 5.25
N SER A 228 7.23 1.83 4.10
CA SER A 228 8.36 0.94 3.90
C SER A 228 9.66 1.62 4.32
N ILE A 229 10.54 0.89 5.01
CA ILE A 229 11.82 1.36 5.52
C ILE A 229 12.90 0.40 5.05
N GLU A 230 13.80 0.89 4.20
CA GLU A 230 14.89 0.13 3.60
C GLU A 230 16.25 0.70 4.08
N PRO A 231 17.16 -0.11 4.62
CA PRO A 231 18.53 0.34 4.93
C PRO A 231 19.25 0.82 3.66
N LYS A 232 20.06 1.88 3.77
CA LYS A 232 20.87 2.36 2.63
C LYS A 232 22.00 1.40 2.27
N GLU A 233 22.63 0.83 3.28
CA GLU A 233 23.67 -0.17 3.11
C GLU A 233 23.05 -1.56 3.09
N LYS A 234 23.48 -2.40 2.15
CA LYS A 234 23.09 -3.82 2.04
C LYS A 234 23.70 -4.63 3.19
N SER A 235 23.31 -4.31 4.41
CA SER A 235 23.80 -4.92 5.66
C SER A 235 23.12 -6.26 5.98
N GLY A 236 22.52 -6.92 4.98
CA GLY A 236 21.68 -8.11 5.19
C GLY A 236 20.39 -7.85 5.99
N LYS A 237 20.19 -6.64 6.53
CA LYS A 237 18.99 -6.25 7.28
C LYS A 237 17.78 -6.18 6.35
N SER A 238 16.75 -6.93 6.70
CA SER A 238 15.50 -6.96 5.95
C SER A 238 14.77 -5.62 6.00
N GLN A 239 14.11 -5.31 4.88
CA GLN A 239 13.12 -4.24 4.79
C GLN A 239 12.07 -4.40 5.90
N THR A 240 11.76 -3.32 6.59
CA THR A 240 10.68 -3.28 7.60
C THR A 240 9.58 -2.34 7.13
N TYR A 241 8.40 -2.46 7.74
CA TYR A 241 7.29 -1.58 7.41
C TYR A 241 6.51 -1.16 8.65
N ARG A 242 5.78 -0.05 8.52
CA ARG A 242 4.83 0.45 9.53
C ARG A 242 3.53 0.86 8.85
N ILE A 243 2.43 0.70 9.57
CA ILE A 243 1.14 1.26 9.19
C ILE A 243 0.83 2.36 10.20
N ILE A 244 0.48 3.54 9.73
CA ILE A 244 0.15 4.70 10.55
C ILE A 244 -1.30 5.06 10.26
N ASP A 245 -2.15 5.07 11.29
CA ASP A 245 -3.49 5.62 11.23
C ASP A 245 -3.49 6.99 11.88
N ILE A 246 -3.92 8.01 11.13
CA ILE A 246 -3.95 9.40 11.64
C ILE A 246 -4.92 9.56 12.82
N ASN A 247 -5.86 8.63 12.99
CA ASN A 247 -6.78 8.62 14.13
C ASN A 247 -6.22 7.90 15.36
N ASP A 248 -5.06 7.23 15.26
CA ASP A 248 -4.44 6.47 16.34
C ASP A 248 -3.01 6.96 16.61
N PRO A 249 -2.84 8.04 17.41
CA PRO A 249 -1.53 8.61 17.71
C PRO A 249 -0.69 7.75 18.67
N PHE A 250 -1.27 6.71 19.27
CA PHE A 250 -0.67 5.94 20.37
C PHE A 250 0.20 4.77 19.87
N ILE A 251 0.92 5.02 18.77
CA ILE A 251 1.87 4.08 18.18
C ILE A 251 3.31 4.39 18.61
N PRO A 252 4.26 3.43 18.46
CA PRO A 252 5.66 3.69 18.74
C PRO A 252 6.22 4.89 17.98
N MET A 253 7.05 5.69 18.67
CA MET A 253 7.62 6.94 18.15
C MET A 253 8.04 6.84 16.68
N LEU A 254 7.52 7.76 15.87
CA LEU A 254 7.88 7.93 14.48
C LEU A 254 9.15 8.77 14.35
N THR A 255 9.88 8.58 13.25
CA THR A 255 11.08 9.39 13.00
C THR A 255 10.69 10.84 12.72
N ARG A 256 11.58 11.78 13.08
CA ARG A 256 11.36 13.23 12.83
C ARG A 256 11.06 13.55 11.36
N LYS A 257 11.57 12.73 10.43
CA LYS A 257 11.35 12.84 8.99
C LYS A 257 9.95 12.40 8.58
N ILE A 258 9.45 11.29 9.12
CA ILE A 258 8.05 10.85 8.92
C ILE A 258 7.09 11.90 9.50
N LEU A 259 7.35 12.37 10.72
CA LEU A 259 6.55 13.41 11.36
C LEU A 259 6.53 14.70 10.53
N TYR A 260 7.67 15.09 9.94
CA TYR A 260 7.72 16.26 9.05
C TYR A 260 6.79 16.10 7.85
N ILE A 261 6.79 14.93 7.18
CA ILE A 261 5.89 14.68 6.04
C ILE A 261 4.43 14.73 6.46
N LEU A 262 4.06 14.05 7.55
CA LEU A 262 2.69 14.08 8.07
C LEU A 262 2.25 15.51 8.44
N TYR A 263 3.18 16.34 8.92
CA TYR A 263 2.94 17.74 9.23
C TYR A 263 2.63 18.54 7.97
N GLN A 264 3.41 18.35 6.91
CA GLN A 264 3.16 19.01 5.61
C GLN A 264 1.81 18.58 4.99
N LYS A 265 1.33 17.39 5.34
CA LYS A 265 0.02 16.87 4.94
C LYS A 265 -1.16 17.37 5.78
N GLY A 266 -0.92 18.25 6.75
CA GLY A 266 -1.96 18.85 7.59
C GLY A 266 -2.33 18.03 8.83
N HIS A 267 -1.63 16.93 9.13
CA HIS A 267 -1.94 16.06 10.28
C HIS A 267 -1.36 16.60 11.60
N HIS A 268 -1.56 17.89 11.88
CA HIS A 268 -0.98 18.58 13.03
C HIS A 268 -1.45 17.97 14.36
N ASP A 269 -2.75 17.72 14.51
CA ASP A 269 -3.35 17.17 15.73
C ASP A 269 -2.80 15.77 16.08
N PHE A 270 -2.66 14.92 15.06
CA PHE A 270 -2.05 13.61 15.21
C PHE A 270 -0.62 13.74 15.75
N ILE A 271 0.18 14.65 15.18
CA ILE A 271 1.59 14.83 15.57
C ILE A 271 1.69 15.36 17.00
N SER A 272 0.89 16.35 17.38
CA SER A 272 0.84 16.89 18.74
C SER A 272 0.56 15.79 19.75
N LYS A 273 -0.52 15.03 19.53
CA LYS A 273 -0.90 13.88 20.37
C LYS A 273 0.19 12.82 20.43
N HIS A 274 0.78 12.48 19.28
CA HIS A 274 1.80 11.46 19.16
C HIS A 274 3.11 11.83 19.89
N VAL A 275 3.54 13.09 19.79
CA VAL A 275 4.75 13.58 20.46
C VAL A 275 4.55 13.67 21.97
N ILE A 276 3.39 14.14 22.43
CA ILE A 276 3.05 14.19 23.86
C ILE A 276 3.05 12.79 24.46
N PHE A 277 2.40 11.84 23.79
CA PHE A 277 2.36 10.45 24.22
C PHE A 277 3.74 9.81 24.32
N ASN A 278 4.60 10.00 23.31
CA ASN A 278 5.91 9.32 23.26
C ASN A 278 7.04 10.07 23.99
N LYS A 279 6.93 11.39 24.19
CA LYS A 279 7.97 12.24 24.82
C LYS A 279 7.39 13.23 25.83
N PRO A 280 6.63 12.75 26.82
CA PRO A 280 5.89 13.57 27.76
C PRO A 280 6.74 14.62 28.49
N GLU A 281 7.83 14.17 29.13
CA GLU A 281 8.71 15.03 29.92
C GLU A 281 9.37 16.11 29.08
N LYS A 282 9.78 15.78 27.86
CA LYS A 282 10.41 16.74 26.94
C LYS A 282 9.42 17.82 26.53
N VAL A 283 8.15 17.47 26.34
CA VAL A 283 7.10 18.46 26.05
C VAL A 283 6.86 19.34 27.26
N ALA A 284 6.71 18.77 28.46
CA ALA A 284 6.50 19.53 29.69
C ALA A 284 7.60 20.59 29.92
N ARG A 285 8.88 20.20 29.77
CA ARG A 285 10.01 21.14 29.87
C ARG A 285 9.91 22.28 28.84
N LEU A 286 9.63 21.93 27.57
CA LEU A 286 9.52 22.95 26.52
C LEU A 286 8.35 23.92 26.73
N LEU A 287 7.26 23.47 27.36
CA LEU A 287 6.12 24.33 27.69
C LEU A 287 6.46 25.26 28.87
N ASN A 288 7.15 24.75 29.90
CA ASN A 288 7.60 25.57 31.03
C ASN A 288 8.69 26.59 30.63
N ASP A 289 9.52 26.26 29.64
CA ASP A 289 10.58 27.12 29.11
C ASP A 289 10.07 28.10 28.02
N SER A 290 8.79 28.03 27.63
CA SER A 290 8.21 28.95 26.65
C SER A 290 7.65 30.17 27.39
N PRO A 291 8.24 31.37 27.22
CA PRO A 291 7.74 32.60 27.81
C PRO A 291 6.38 33.00 27.23
#